data_AF-A0A2E8M4Y2-F1
#
_entry.id   AF-A0A2E8M4Y2-F1
#
_cell.length_a   1.000
_cell.length_b   1.000
_cell.length_c   1.000
_cell.angle_alpha   90.00
_cell.angle_beta   90.00
_cell.angle_gamma   90.00
#
_symmetry.space_group_name_H-M   'P 1'
#
loop_
_entity.id
_entity.type
_entity.pdbx_description
1 polymer ?
#
loop_
_entity_poly.entity_id
_entity_poly.type
_entity_poly.pdbx_seq_one_letter_code
_entity_poly.pdbx_strand_id
1 'polypeptide(L)'
;MATVWVIVCYLGALLAFALGSKALFRGTSNDYFVASRSIGPFMLLMSVFGTTMTAFALVGSTGKAFERGVGTYGLMASSSGLIHAACFFLIGVKIWSIGKRHGFVTQIQFFRARFSSNGLGYLLFPIFVLLVIPYLLIGVIGAGKTL
;
A
#
# COMPACT_ATOMS: atom_id res chain seq x y z
N MET A 1 16.83 25.44 11.02
CA MET A 1 17.90 25.18 10.02
C MET A 1 18.24 23.69 9.90
N ALA A 2 18.61 22.99 10.98
CA ALA A 2 18.94 21.55 10.91
C ALA A 2 17.81 20.67 10.32
N THR A 3 16.55 20.89 10.70
CA THR A 3 15.39 20.13 10.20
C THR A 3 15.21 20.23 8.68
N VAL A 4 15.43 21.42 8.11
CA VAL A 4 15.31 21.65 6.66
C VAL A 4 16.37 20.85 5.92
N TRP A 5 17.61 20.82 6.42
CA TRP A 5 18.68 20.00 5.85
C TRP A 5 18.38 18.51 5.90
N VAL A 6 17.81 18.01 7.00
CA VAL A 6 17.39 16.61 7.12
C VAL A 6 16.33 16.27 6.06
N ILE A 7 15.32 17.13 5.89
CA ILE A 7 14.26 16.93 4.88
C ILE A 7 14.85 16.94 3.47
N VAL A 8 15.71 17.91 3.16
CA VAL A 8 16.35 18.02 1.84
C VAL A 8 17.21 16.79 1.54
N CYS A 9 18.03 16.34 2.49
CA CYS A 9 18.84 15.13 2.33
C CYS A 9 17.98 13.88 2.14
N TYR A 10 16.91 13.74 2.91
CA TYR A 10 15.98 12.62 2.80
C TYR A 10 15.27 12.57 1.43
N LEU A 11 14.67 13.70 1.01
CA LEU A 11 14.01 13.80 -0.30
C LEU A 11 14.99 13.63 -1.46
N GLY A 12 16.19 14.19 -1.33
CA GLY A 12 17.27 14.02 -2.30
C GLY A 12 17.70 12.56 -2.44
N ALA A 13 17.86 11.84 -1.33
CA ALA A 13 18.19 10.41 -1.33
C ALA A 13 17.06 9.57 -1.97
N LEU A 14 15.79 9.87 -1.67
CA LEU A 14 14.64 9.21 -2.28
C LEU A 14 14.60 9.41 -3.81
N LEU A 15 14.81 10.65 -4.26
CA LEU A 15 14.86 10.97 -5.69
C LEU A 15 16.02 10.28 -6.38
N ALA A 16 17.21 10.28 -5.77
CA ALA A 16 18.38 9.60 -6.30
C ALA A 16 18.12 8.08 -6.43
N PHE A 17 17.52 7.47 -5.42
CA PHE A 17 17.13 6.05 -5.45
C PHE A 17 16.09 5.75 -6.54
N ALA A 18 15.09 6.62 -6.68
CA ALA A 18 14.06 6.49 -7.71
C ALA A 18 14.60 6.69 -9.14
N LEU A 19 15.58 7.58 -9.33
CA LEU A 19 16.25 7.77 -10.62
C LEU A 19 17.21 6.61 -10.92
N GLY A 20 17.92 6.10 -9.92
CA GLY A 20 18.79 4.93 -10.05
C GLY A 20 18.01 3.66 -10.40
N SER A 21 16.80 3.49 -9.85
CA SER A 21 15.96 2.33 -10.16
C SER A 21 15.46 2.31 -11.61
N LYS A 22 15.37 3.48 -12.27
CA LYS A 22 15.02 3.54 -13.71
C LYS A 22 16.01 2.80 -14.59
N ALA A 23 17.29 2.72 -14.20
CA ALA A 23 18.29 1.98 -14.97
C ALA A 23 18.03 0.46 -14.99
N LEU A 24 17.26 -0.05 -14.02
CA LEU A 24 16.88 -1.46 -13.92
C LEU A 24 15.51 -1.75 -14.55
N PHE A 25 14.78 -0.71 -14.97
CA PHE A 25 13.44 -0.82 -15.52
C PHE A 25 13.47 -1.33 -16.96
N ARG A 26 12.73 -2.41 -17.23
CA ARG A 26 12.72 -3.09 -18.55
C ARG A 26 11.64 -2.58 -19.49
N GLY A 27 10.92 -1.51 -19.14
CA GLY A 27 9.93 -0.87 -20.00
C GLY A 27 8.58 -1.59 -20.12
N THR A 28 8.35 -2.67 -19.37
CA THR A 28 7.11 -3.46 -19.47
C THR A 28 6.12 -3.15 -18.35
N SER A 29 4.82 -3.32 -18.61
CA SER A 29 3.77 -3.13 -17.60
C SER A 29 3.90 -4.10 -16.42
N ASN A 30 4.33 -5.34 -16.67
CA ASN A 30 4.62 -6.31 -15.60
C ASN A 30 5.80 -5.86 -14.72
N ASP A 31 6.80 -5.22 -15.31
CA ASP A 31 7.92 -4.68 -14.53
C ASP A 31 7.48 -3.49 -13.68
N TYR A 32 6.57 -2.66 -14.19
CA TYR A 32 6.07 -1.50 -13.47
C TYR A 32 5.13 -1.86 -12.30
N PHE A 33 4.16 -2.75 -12.55
CA PHE A 33 3.10 -3.04 -11.58
C PHE A 33 3.43 -4.19 -10.61
N VAL A 34 4.21 -5.18 -11.06
CA VAL A 34 4.53 -6.37 -10.24
C VAL A 34 6.02 -6.63 -10.12
N ALA A 35 6.88 -5.71 -10.57
CA ALA A 35 8.34 -5.83 -10.53
C ALA A 35 8.82 -7.18 -11.11
N SER A 36 8.20 -7.61 -12.21
CA SER A 36 8.47 -8.90 -12.85
C SER A 36 8.36 -10.11 -11.89
N ARG A 37 7.67 -9.94 -10.75
CA ARG A 37 7.53 -10.91 -9.65
C ARG A 37 8.87 -11.41 -9.09
N SER A 38 9.91 -10.56 -9.17
CA SER A 38 11.25 -10.86 -8.67
C SER A 38 11.47 -10.46 -7.20
N ILE A 39 10.54 -9.69 -6.61
CA ILE A 39 10.64 -9.22 -5.23
C ILE A 39 10.60 -10.41 -4.25
N GLY A 40 11.66 -10.58 -3.48
CA GLY A 40 11.76 -11.61 -2.45
C GLY A 40 10.83 -11.38 -1.25
N PRO A 41 10.59 -12.40 -0.40
CA PRO A 41 9.64 -12.33 0.71
C PRO A 41 9.91 -11.19 1.70
N PHE A 42 11.18 -10.92 2.01
CA PHE A 42 11.55 -9.84 2.93
C PHE A 42 11.19 -8.46 2.37
N MET A 43 11.53 -8.19 1.12
CA MET A 43 11.26 -6.91 0.48
C MET A 43 9.76 -6.71 0.24
N LEU A 44 9.02 -7.79 -0.06
CA LEU A 44 7.56 -7.78 -0.09
C LEU A 44 6.97 -7.43 1.27
N LEU A 45 7.45 -8.05 2.35
CA LEU A 45 7.01 -7.76 3.71
C LEU A 45 7.25 -6.29 4.07
N MET A 46 8.45 -5.76 3.79
CA MET A 46 8.80 -4.36 4.05
C MET A 46 7.93 -3.40 3.24
N SER A 47 7.63 -3.72 1.98
CA SER A 47 6.76 -2.91 1.12
C SER A 47 5.31 -2.89 1.64
N VAL A 48 4.76 -4.04 2.02
CA VAL A 48 3.42 -4.14 2.60
C VAL A 48 3.35 -3.38 3.93
N PHE A 49 4.35 -3.57 4.80
CA PHE A 49 4.45 -2.87 6.07
C PHE A 49 4.54 -1.35 5.89
N GLY A 50 5.39 -0.87 4.97
CA GLY A 50 5.49 0.55 4.64
C GLY A 50 4.18 1.13 4.11
N THR A 51 3.41 0.33 3.36
CA THR A 51 2.12 0.75 2.78
C THR A 51 1.03 0.89 3.86
N THR A 52 1.05 0.04 4.89
CA THR A 52 0.05 0.11 5.97
C THR A 52 0.37 1.21 7.00
N MET A 53 1.62 1.65 7.10
CA MET A 53 2.07 2.76 7.96
C MET A 53 1.70 4.14 7.38
N THR A 54 0.41 4.43 7.35
CA THR A 54 -0.14 5.68 6.85
C THR A 54 -0.28 6.75 7.93
N ALA A 55 -0.56 7.99 7.52
CA ALA A 55 -0.92 9.07 8.44
C ALA A 55 -2.12 8.71 9.33
N PHE A 56 -3.07 7.90 8.85
CA PHE A 56 -4.15 7.38 9.70
C PHE A 56 -3.61 6.48 10.82
N ALA A 57 -2.70 5.56 10.49
CA ALA A 57 -2.11 4.67 11.46
C ALA A 57 -1.23 5.42 12.49
N LEU A 58 -0.49 6.44 12.06
CA LEU A 58 0.44 7.18 12.93
C LEU A 58 -0.23 8.32 13.70
N VAL A 59 -0.97 9.20 13.02
CA VAL A 59 -1.61 10.39 13.63
C VAL A 59 -3.00 10.06 14.17
N GLY A 60 -3.77 9.22 13.45
CA GLY A 60 -5.11 8.85 13.87
C GLY A 60 -5.12 7.97 15.13
N SER A 61 -4.23 6.98 15.21
CA SER A 61 -4.15 6.09 16.39
C SER A 61 -3.66 6.84 17.63
N THR A 62 -2.67 7.73 17.49
CA THR A 62 -2.14 8.54 18.59
C THR A 62 -3.17 9.55 19.09
N GLY A 63 -3.89 10.22 18.19
CA GLY A 63 -5.01 11.11 18.56
C GLY A 63 -6.12 10.37 19.29
N LYS A 64 -6.49 9.18 18.84
CA LYS A 64 -7.48 8.35 19.53
C LYS A 64 -7.00 7.82 20.87
N ALA A 65 -5.72 7.50 21.00
CA ALA A 65 -5.12 7.10 22.27
C ALA A 65 -5.06 8.27 23.26
N PHE A 66 -4.89 9.51 22.80
CA PHE A 66 -4.99 10.70 23.66
C PHE A 66 -6.40 10.88 24.22
N GLU A 67 -7.44 10.65 23.41
CA GLU A 67 -8.85 10.75 23.85
C GLU A 67 -9.31 9.58 24.73
N ARG A 68 -8.91 8.34 24.40
CA ARG A 68 -9.50 7.10 24.96
C ARG A 68 -8.50 6.24 25.75
N GLY A 69 -7.26 6.69 25.89
CA GLY A 69 -6.20 5.97 26.58
C GLY A 69 -5.58 4.82 25.79
N VAL A 70 -4.71 4.08 26.48
CA VAL A 70 -3.83 3.03 25.92
C VAL A 70 -4.57 1.85 25.29
N GLY A 71 -5.84 1.62 25.67
CA GLY A 71 -6.68 0.57 25.09
C GLY A 71 -6.87 0.69 23.57
N THR A 72 -6.71 1.90 23.02
CA THR A 72 -6.72 2.17 21.57
C THR A 72 -5.62 1.40 20.85
N TYR A 73 -4.41 1.33 21.44
CA TYR A 73 -3.31 0.55 20.86
C TYR A 73 -3.58 -0.94 20.99
N GLY A 74 -4.22 -1.41 22.06
CA GLY A 74 -4.66 -2.80 22.18
C GLY A 74 -5.61 -3.20 21.06
N LEU A 75 -6.61 -2.37 20.75
CA LEU A 75 -7.54 -2.59 19.65
C LEU A 75 -6.85 -2.51 18.27
N MET A 76 -6.07 -1.45 18.02
CA MET A 76 -5.41 -1.24 16.73
C MET A 76 -4.30 -2.27 16.47
N ALA A 77 -3.45 -2.57 17.46
CA ALA A 77 -2.37 -3.55 17.31
C ALA A 77 -2.91 -4.98 17.19
N SER A 78 -3.92 -5.35 17.98
CA SER A 78 -4.49 -6.70 17.94
C SER A 78 -5.27 -6.93 16.65
N SER A 79 -6.17 -6.01 16.27
CA SER A 79 -6.94 -6.16 15.04
C SER A 79 -6.06 -6.01 13.80
N SER A 80 -5.22 -4.97 13.72
CA SER A 80 -4.41 -4.74 12.53
C SER A 80 -3.30 -5.78 12.38
N GLY A 81 -2.62 -6.19 13.46
CA GLY A 81 -1.53 -7.15 13.40
C GLY A 81 -1.99 -8.56 13.03
N LEU A 82 -3.03 -9.08 13.70
CA LEU A 82 -3.54 -10.43 13.42
C LEU A 82 -4.33 -10.49 12.12
N ILE A 83 -5.24 -9.54 11.86
CA ILE A 83 -6.11 -9.60 10.68
C ILE A 83 -5.30 -9.37 9.40
N HIS A 84 -4.36 -8.42 9.36
CA HIS A 84 -3.53 -8.24 8.17
C HIS A 84 -2.67 -9.47 7.88
N ALA A 85 -2.02 -10.04 8.91
CA ALA A 85 -1.24 -11.25 8.73
C ALA A 85 -2.12 -12.42 8.25
N ALA A 86 -3.28 -12.64 8.88
CA ALA A 86 -4.21 -13.69 8.50
C ALA A 86 -4.71 -13.49 7.05
N CYS A 87 -5.17 -12.29 6.68
CA CYS A 87 -5.59 -11.99 5.32
C CYS A 87 -4.45 -12.18 4.31
N PHE A 88 -3.23 -11.74 4.64
CA PHE A 88 -2.08 -11.89 3.76
C PHE A 88 -1.75 -13.36 3.49
N PHE A 89 -1.67 -14.19 4.53
CA PHE A 89 -1.33 -15.60 4.38
C PHE A 89 -2.48 -16.44 3.83
N LEU A 90 -3.72 -16.22 4.27
CA LEU A 90 -4.87 -17.03 3.86
C LEU A 90 -5.41 -16.66 2.48
N ILE A 91 -5.43 -15.37 2.15
CA ILE A 91 -6.03 -14.83 0.93
C ILE A 91 -4.95 -14.34 -0.02
N GLY A 92 -4.02 -13.51 0.46
CA GLY A 92 -2.97 -12.88 -0.36
C GLY A 92 -2.10 -13.89 -1.11
N VAL A 93 -1.61 -14.94 -0.43
CA VAL A 93 -0.80 -16.00 -1.07
C VAL A 93 -1.58 -16.75 -2.16
N LYS A 94 -2.87 -17.03 -1.92
CA LYS A 94 -3.72 -17.70 -2.91
C LYS A 94 -3.96 -16.83 -4.14
N ILE A 95 -4.31 -15.56 -3.94
CA ILE A 95 -4.52 -14.60 -5.03
C ILE A 95 -3.21 -14.39 -5.80
N TRP A 96 -2.06 -14.30 -5.12
CA TRP A 96 -0.75 -14.18 -5.76
C TRP A 96 -0.45 -15.38 -6.66
N SER A 97 -0.72 -16.61 -6.19
CA SER A 97 -0.55 -17.83 -7.01
C SER A 97 -1.46 -17.84 -8.24
N ILE A 98 -2.73 -17.42 -8.11
CA ILE A 98 -3.67 -17.35 -9.22
C ILE A 98 -3.25 -16.26 -10.22
N GLY A 99 -2.90 -15.08 -9.73
CA GLY A 99 -2.35 -14.00 -10.54
C GLY A 99 -1.09 -14.46 -11.26
N LYS A 100 -0.24 -15.26 -10.58
CA LYS A 100 0.97 -15.82 -11.17
C LYS A 100 0.69 -16.65 -12.40
N ARG A 101 -0.29 -17.55 -12.31
CA ARG A 101 -0.71 -18.48 -13.37
C ARG A 101 -1.44 -17.80 -14.53
N HIS A 102 -2.31 -16.82 -14.26
CA HIS A 102 -3.19 -16.21 -15.27
C HIS A 102 -2.69 -14.85 -15.79
N GLY A 103 -1.55 -14.37 -15.29
CA GLY A 103 -0.99 -13.07 -15.70
C GLY A 103 -1.79 -11.86 -15.21
N PHE A 104 -2.62 -12.00 -14.17
CA PHE A 104 -3.34 -10.86 -13.62
C PHE A 104 -2.41 -9.88 -12.93
N VAL A 105 -2.62 -8.60 -13.23
CA VAL A 105 -1.85 -7.46 -12.70
C VAL A 105 -2.73 -6.56 -11.85
N THR A 106 -4.04 -6.53 -12.10
CA THR A 106 -5.00 -5.72 -11.33
C THR A 106 -6.05 -6.59 -10.64
N GLN A 107 -6.60 -6.09 -9.53
CA GLN A 107 -7.70 -6.75 -8.83
C GLN A 107 -8.94 -6.89 -9.73
N ILE A 108 -9.21 -5.87 -10.56
CA ILE A 108 -10.34 -5.85 -11.50
C ILE A 108 -10.23 -6.99 -12.52
N GLN A 109 -9.04 -7.28 -13.04
CA GLN A 109 -8.83 -8.40 -13.95
C GLN A 109 -9.16 -9.74 -13.28
N PHE A 110 -8.74 -9.92 -12.02
CA PHE A 110 -9.08 -11.12 -11.25
C PHE A 110 -10.59 -11.30 -11.09
N PHE A 111 -11.31 -10.25 -10.66
CA PHE A 111 -12.76 -10.31 -10.50
C PHE A 111 -13.50 -10.50 -11.83
N ARG A 112 -13.08 -9.83 -12.90
CA ARG A 112 -13.64 -10.02 -14.25
C ARG A 112 -13.49 -11.46 -14.72
N ALA A 113 -12.31 -12.06 -14.56
CA ALA A 113 -12.05 -13.43 -14.96
C ALA A 113 -12.78 -14.45 -14.06
N ARG A 114 -12.91 -14.16 -12.76
CA ARG A 114 -13.59 -15.06 -11.81
C ARG A 114 -15.10 -15.13 -12.03
N PHE A 115 -15.72 -14.03 -12.46
CA PHE A 115 -17.17 -13.91 -12.67
C PHE A 115 -17.57 -13.88 -14.15
N SER A 116 -16.62 -13.98 -15.07
CA SER A 116 -16.81 -13.89 -16.53
C SER A 116 -17.67 -12.70 -16.97
N SER A 117 -17.66 -11.60 -16.20
CA SER A 117 -18.53 -10.44 -16.41
C SER A 117 -17.71 -9.17 -16.57
N ASN A 118 -17.83 -8.56 -17.75
CA ASN A 118 -17.23 -7.25 -18.03
C ASN A 118 -17.94 -6.13 -17.27
N GLY A 119 -19.24 -6.26 -17.01
CA GLY A 119 -20.02 -5.28 -16.24
C GLY A 119 -19.51 -5.11 -14.81
N LEU A 120 -19.11 -6.21 -14.16
CA LEU A 120 -18.50 -6.13 -12.83
C LEU A 120 -17.18 -5.34 -12.85
N GLY A 121 -16.39 -5.49 -13.91
CA GLY A 121 -15.17 -4.71 -14.09
C GLY A 121 -15.41 -3.21 -14.20
N TYR A 122 -16.39 -2.82 -15.02
CA TYR A 122 -16.78 -1.42 -15.20
C TYR A 122 -17.39 -0.80 -13.95
N LEU A 123 -18.03 -1.59 -13.09
CA LEU A 123 -18.54 -1.14 -11.80
C LEU A 123 -17.42 -0.99 -10.77
N LEU A 124 -16.52 -1.96 -10.67
CA LEU A 124 -15.44 -1.96 -9.68
C LEU A 124 -14.40 -0.87 -9.94
N PHE A 125 -14.13 -0.53 -11.20
CA PHE A 125 -13.16 0.51 -11.56
C PHE A 125 -13.46 1.88 -10.91
N PRO A 126 -14.63 2.52 -11.13
CA PRO A 126 -14.94 3.80 -10.50
C PRO A 126 -15.03 3.70 -8.99
N ILE A 127 -15.51 2.59 -8.43
CA ILE A 127 -15.55 2.38 -6.98
C ILE A 127 -14.13 2.43 -6.39
N PHE A 128 -13.18 1.69 -6.97
CA PHE A 128 -11.80 1.70 -6.48
C PHE A 128 -11.14 3.07 -6.65
N VAL A 129 -11.35 3.75 -7.78
CA VAL A 129 -10.81 5.10 -8.00
C VAL A 129 -11.38 6.08 -6.97
N LEU A 130 -12.69 6.05 -6.73
CA LEU A 130 -13.35 6.90 -5.75
C LEU A 130 -12.93 6.61 -4.32
N LEU A 131 -12.56 5.37 -3.98
CA LEU A 131 -12.03 5.02 -2.65
C LEU A 131 -10.58 5.45 -2.45
N VAL A 132 -9.78 5.50 -3.52
CA VAL A 132 -8.39 5.96 -3.46
C VAL A 132 -8.31 7.46 -3.17
N ILE A 133 -9.22 8.27 -3.71
CA ILE A 133 -9.25 9.72 -3.50
C ILE A 133 -9.28 10.10 -2.00
N PRO A 134 -10.28 9.70 -1.19
CA PRO A 134 -10.33 10.05 0.22
C PRO A 134 -9.15 9.45 1.00
N TYR A 135 -8.67 8.27 0.61
CA TYR A 135 -7.49 7.66 1.23
C TYR A 135 -6.23 8.53 1.05
N LEU A 136 -6.00 9.05 -0.16
CA LEU A 136 -4.90 9.98 -0.43
C LEU A 136 -5.08 11.32 0.31
N LEU A 137 -6.32 11.84 0.34
CA LEU A 137 -6.62 13.08 1.06
C LEU A 137 -6.34 12.98 2.56
N ILE A 138 -6.66 11.85 3.21
CA ILE A 138 -6.31 11.61 4.61
C ILE A 138 -4.80 11.67 4.82
N GLY A 139 -4.02 11.11 3.89
CA GLY A 139 -2.56 11.19 3.91
C GLY A 139 -2.05 12.63 3.89
N VAL A 140 -2.58 13.43 2.96
CA VAL A 140 -2.20 14.86 2.80
C VAL A 140 -2.63 15.68 4.02
N ILE A 141 -3.86 15.52 4.50
CA ILE A 141 -4.36 16.22 5.70
C ILE A 141 -3.52 15.84 6.92
N GLY A 142 -3.17 14.56 7.07
CA GLY A 142 -2.33 14.08 8.16
C GLY A 142 -0.94 14.71 8.13
N ALA A 143 -0.32 14.80 6.96
CA ALA A 143 0.98 15.47 6.80
C ALA A 143 0.89 16.99 7.01
N GLY A 144 -0.18 17.64 6.56
CA GLY A 144 -0.38 19.08 6.73
C GLY A 144 -0.65 19.50 8.17
N LYS A 145 -1.24 18.62 8.99
CA LYS A 145 -1.47 18.89 10.43
C LYS A 145 -0.20 18.71 11.29
N THR A 146 0.81 18.02 10.78
CA THR A 146 2.04 17.69 11.53
C THR A 146 3.24 18.56 11.16
N LEU A 147 3.16 19.34 10.07
CA LEU A 147 4.13 20.35 9.67
C LEU A 147 3.79 21.71 10.30
#